data_AF-A0A8T4R513-F1
#
_entry.id   AF-A0A8T4R513-F1
#
_cell.length_a   1.000
_cell.length_b   1.000
_cell.length_c   1.000
_cell.angle_alpha   90.00
_cell.angle_beta   90.00
_cell.angle_gamma   90.00
#
_symmetry.space_group_name_H-M   'P 1'
#
loop_
_entity.id
_entity.type
_entity.pdbx_description
1 polymer ?
#
loop_
_entity_poly.entity_id
_entity_poly.type
_entity_poly.pdbx_seq_one_letter_code
_entity_poly.pdbx_strand_id
1 'polypeptide(L)'
;MIKLSNIPIISVLALLAVVLFVSSCSLTGNVVANDQCSTLLDTAKDNCYSENGKCSKVENQAFRDNCVAGLAKIKNDEKVCSLIVSDKTKGYCLAQLAEINDNRELCSKIEDTYWKDNCNYELGIKDNKANYCALVSNSIQRDECYGRVAIATNDKVVCEYFTDSKRDFCLLQIALNLEDVQTCQELSKPMTRDVCRKRVAIETKDRSLCNLIGFTPVREECFRFV
;
A
#
# COMPACT_ATOMS: atom_id res chain seq x y z
N MET A 1 -30.17 61.46 33.92
CA MET A 1 -28.86 60.81 33.74
C MET A 1 -29.06 59.51 32.95
N ILE A 2 -28.82 59.55 31.64
CA ILE A 2 -28.98 58.41 30.73
C ILE A 2 -27.61 57.74 30.60
N LYS A 3 -27.48 56.50 31.10
CA LYS A 3 -26.28 55.68 30.94
C LYS A 3 -26.31 55.02 29.56
N LEU A 4 -25.47 55.49 28.65
CA LEU A 4 -25.14 54.82 27.40
C LEU A 4 -24.26 53.59 27.73
N SER A 5 -24.85 52.40 27.62
CA SER A 5 -24.18 51.13 27.84
C SER A 5 -23.42 50.68 26.59
N ASN A 6 -22.14 50.39 26.81
CA ASN A 6 -21.16 49.75 25.93
C ASN A 6 -21.75 48.78 24.89
N ILE A 7 -21.66 49.18 23.62
CA ILE A 7 -21.78 48.26 22.48
C ILE A 7 -20.44 47.52 22.36
N PRO A 8 -20.42 46.16 22.34
CA PRO A 8 -19.18 45.39 22.27
C PRO A 8 -18.49 45.61 20.92
N ILE A 9 -17.22 46.03 20.96
CA ILE A 9 -16.35 46.29 19.81
C ILE A 9 -16.27 45.09 18.83
N ILE A 10 -16.56 43.88 19.33
CA ILE A 10 -16.59 42.63 18.56
C ILE A 10 -17.67 42.65 17.46
N SER A 11 -18.79 43.34 17.67
CA SER A 11 -19.91 43.39 16.71
C SER A 11 -19.59 44.24 15.47
N VAL A 12 -18.72 45.25 15.60
CA VAL A 12 -18.33 46.14 14.49
C VAL A 12 -17.29 45.49 13.58
N LEU A 13 -16.39 44.67 14.15
CA LEU A 13 -15.40 43.90 13.38
C LEU A 13 -16.03 42.77 12.54
N ALA A 14 -17.10 42.13 13.04
CA ALA A 14 -17.83 41.12 12.28
C ALA A 14 -18.53 41.70 11.04
N LEU A 15 -19.04 42.94 11.12
CA LEU A 15 -19.69 43.60 9.98
C LEU A 15 -18.68 44.03 8.91
N LEU A 16 -17.46 44.44 9.30
CA LEU A 16 -16.40 44.85 8.36
C LEU A 16 -15.78 43.68 7.59
N ALA A 17 -15.73 42.48 8.19
CA ALA A 17 -15.29 41.26 7.50
C ALA A 17 -16.29 40.79 6.43
N VAL A 18 -17.59 41.01 6.63
CA VAL A 18 -18.63 40.65 5.66
C VAL A 18 -18.59 41.55 4.43
N VAL A 19 -18.25 42.83 4.57
CA VAL A 19 -18.17 43.78 3.44
C VAL A 19 -16.95 43.53 2.53
N LEU A 20 -15.84 43.01 3.07
CA LEU A 20 -14.65 42.66 2.26
C LEU A 20 -14.82 41.38 1.43
N PHE A 21 -15.82 40.54 1.71
CA PHE A 21 -16.10 39.34 0.92
C PHE A 21 -16.99 39.57 -0.31
N VAL A 22 -17.63 40.74 -0.43
CA VAL A 22 -18.64 40.99 -1.49
C VAL A 22 -18.08 41.69 -2.74
N SER A 23 -16.81 42.10 -2.74
CA SER A 23 -16.23 42.94 -3.80
C SER A 23 -15.39 42.21 -4.86
N SER A 24 -15.38 40.88 -4.91
CA SER A 24 -14.56 40.11 -5.87
C SER A 24 -15.34 39.26 -6.88
N CYS A 25 -16.66 39.41 -6.99
CA CYS A 25 -17.45 38.77 -8.05
C CYS A 25 -17.42 39.58 -9.34
N SER A 26 -16.26 39.64 -10.00
CA SER A 26 -16.19 40.00 -11.42
C SER A 26 -16.68 38.82 -12.25
N LEU A 27 -17.96 38.87 -12.63
CA LEU A 27 -18.56 38.02 -13.67
C LEU A 27 -17.86 38.31 -15.01
N THR A 28 -16.77 37.62 -15.29
CA THR A 28 -16.24 37.49 -16.65
C THR A 28 -17.08 36.43 -17.36
N GLY A 29 -17.76 36.86 -18.42
CA GLY A 29 -18.68 36.03 -19.19
C GLY A 29 -18.10 34.69 -19.62
N ASN A 30 -18.96 33.69 -19.65
CA ASN A 30 -18.70 32.35 -20.17
C ASN A 30 -18.13 32.44 -21.59
N VAL A 31 -16.80 32.46 -21.69
CA VAL A 31 -16.12 32.07 -22.91
C VAL A 31 -16.59 30.64 -23.16
N VAL A 32 -17.33 30.43 -24.24
CA VAL A 32 -17.60 29.08 -24.76
C VAL A 32 -16.21 28.47 -24.96
N ALA A 33 -15.79 27.63 -24.01
CA ALA A 33 -14.50 26.98 -24.06
C ALA A 33 -14.50 26.14 -25.33
N ASN A 34 -13.84 26.64 -26.37
CA ASN A 34 -13.68 25.95 -27.62
C ASN A 34 -13.05 24.59 -27.28
N ASP A 35 -13.77 23.51 -27.57
CA ASP A 35 -13.37 22.17 -27.15
C ASP A 35 -12.24 21.70 -28.05
N GLN A 36 -11.00 22.16 -27.76
CA GLN A 36 -9.83 21.90 -28.60
C GLN A 36 -9.62 20.41 -28.90
N CYS A 37 -10.06 19.51 -28.01
CA CYS A 37 -10.00 18.08 -28.24
C CYS A 37 -10.89 17.60 -29.40
N SER A 38 -12.02 18.26 -29.68
CA SER A 38 -12.96 17.81 -30.72
C SER A 38 -12.42 17.97 -32.14
N THR A 39 -11.37 18.77 -32.35
CA THR A 39 -10.71 18.92 -33.66
C THR A 39 -9.65 17.85 -33.93
N LEU A 40 -9.26 17.08 -32.91
CA LEU A 40 -8.34 15.96 -33.05
C LEU A 40 -9.08 14.72 -33.57
N LEU A 41 -8.33 13.76 -34.12
CA LEU A 41 -8.85 12.51 -34.66
C LEU A 41 -8.30 11.30 -33.89
N ASP A 42 -9.02 10.19 -33.97
CA ASP A 42 -8.64 8.87 -33.44
C ASP A 42 -8.17 8.91 -31.97
N THR A 43 -7.05 8.25 -31.68
CA THR A 43 -6.48 8.15 -30.33
C THR A 43 -6.01 9.49 -29.76
N ALA A 44 -5.66 10.46 -30.61
CA ALA A 44 -5.25 11.79 -30.14
C ALA A 44 -6.41 12.56 -29.49
N LYS A 45 -7.62 12.39 -30.03
CA LYS A 45 -8.86 12.95 -29.47
C LYS A 45 -9.15 12.38 -28.08
N ASP A 46 -9.07 11.07 -27.96
CA ASP A 46 -9.29 10.35 -26.70
C ASP A 46 -8.26 10.74 -25.62
N ASN A 47 -6.97 10.80 -26.00
CA ASN A 47 -5.88 11.26 -25.13
C ASN A 47 -6.16 12.67 -24.59
N CYS A 48 -6.52 13.61 -25.47
CA CYS A 48 -6.83 14.99 -25.07
C CYS A 48 -7.98 15.05 -24.05
N TYR A 49 -9.07 14.30 -24.28
CA TYR A 49 -10.17 14.28 -23.30
C TYR A 49 -9.78 13.66 -21.97
N SER A 50 -8.94 12.61 -22.00
CA SER A 50 -8.46 11.95 -20.78
C SER A 50 -7.60 12.87 -19.93
N GLU A 51 -6.63 13.56 -20.54
CA GLU A 51 -5.75 14.53 -19.87
C GLU A 51 -6.53 15.70 -19.25
N ASN A 52 -7.67 16.07 -19.84
CA ASN A 52 -8.55 17.13 -19.34
C ASN A 52 -9.63 16.61 -18.37
N GLY A 53 -9.59 15.34 -17.96
CA GLY A 53 -10.58 14.73 -17.06
C GLY A 53 -12.01 14.67 -17.64
N LYS A 54 -12.15 14.76 -18.97
CA LYS A 54 -13.43 14.69 -19.70
C LYS A 54 -13.71 13.25 -20.15
N CYS A 55 -13.59 12.28 -19.25
CA CYS A 55 -13.65 10.85 -19.60
C CYS A 55 -14.92 10.43 -20.34
N SER A 56 -16.06 11.09 -20.10
CA SER A 56 -17.32 10.78 -20.81
C SER A 56 -17.27 11.07 -22.31
N LYS A 57 -16.28 11.83 -22.79
CA LYS A 57 -16.05 12.13 -24.21
C LYS A 57 -15.05 11.20 -24.89
N VAL A 58 -14.43 10.29 -24.14
CA VAL A 58 -13.50 9.28 -24.66
C VAL A 58 -14.30 8.15 -25.33
N GLU A 59 -14.05 7.93 -26.61
CA GLU A 59 -14.78 6.95 -27.43
C GLU A 59 -14.31 5.52 -27.12
N ASN A 60 -12.99 5.29 -27.07
CA ASN A 60 -12.43 3.98 -26.75
C ASN A 60 -12.75 3.57 -25.29
N GLN A 61 -13.45 2.44 -25.13
CA GLN A 61 -13.89 1.98 -23.81
C GLN A 61 -12.74 1.73 -22.83
N ALA A 62 -11.68 1.04 -23.25
CA ALA A 62 -10.56 0.74 -22.36
C ALA A 62 -9.87 2.02 -21.89
N PHE A 63 -9.74 3.00 -22.78
CA PHE A 63 -9.14 4.29 -22.46
C PHE A 63 -10.05 5.14 -21.55
N ARG A 64 -11.37 5.11 -21.79
CA ARG A 64 -12.36 5.74 -20.93
C ARG A 64 -12.34 5.15 -19.52
N ASP A 65 -12.33 3.83 -19.40
CA ASP A 65 -12.29 3.13 -18.12
C ASP A 65 -11.03 3.51 -17.31
N ASN A 66 -9.86 3.59 -17.96
CA ASN A 66 -8.63 4.06 -17.32
C ASN A 66 -8.70 5.53 -16.89
N CYS A 67 -9.27 6.40 -17.73
CA CYS A 67 -9.50 7.81 -17.39
C CYS A 67 -10.39 7.94 -16.14
N VAL A 68 -11.51 7.19 -16.11
CA VAL A 68 -12.45 7.18 -14.98
C VAL A 68 -11.74 6.68 -13.71
N ALA A 69 -10.91 5.64 -13.79
CA ALA A 69 -10.13 5.16 -12.65
C ALA A 69 -9.17 6.24 -12.10
N GLY A 70 -8.50 6.97 -12.99
CA GLY A 70 -7.64 8.10 -12.62
C GLY A 70 -8.42 9.21 -11.91
N LEU A 71 -9.61 9.57 -12.42
CA LEU A 71 -10.49 10.54 -11.77
C LEU A 71 -10.97 10.07 -10.39
N ALA A 72 -11.31 8.78 -10.25
CA ALA A 72 -11.73 8.21 -8.97
C ALA A 72 -10.63 8.37 -7.91
N LYS A 73 -9.37 8.08 -8.29
CA LYS A 73 -8.19 8.26 -7.43
C LYS A 73 -7.98 9.72 -7.03
N ILE A 74 -8.03 10.65 -7.99
CA ILE A 74 -7.85 12.10 -7.72
C ILE A 74 -8.93 12.63 -6.78
N LYS A 75 -10.19 12.21 -7.00
CA LYS A 75 -11.33 12.62 -6.18
C LYS A 75 -11.46 11.85 -4.87
N ASN A 76 -10.72 10.75 -4.74
CA ASN A 76 -10.86 9.80 -3.66
C ASN A 76 -12.32 9.34 -3.43
N ASP A 77 -13.02 9.01 -4.52
CA ASP A 77 -14.46 8.67 -4.49
C ASP A 77 -14.70 7.31 -5.16
N GLU A 78 -15.02 6.29 -4.34
CA GLU A 78 -15.29 4.92 -4.81
C GLU A 78 -16.48 4.82 -5.77
N LYS A 79 -17.43 5.76 -5.70
CA LYS A 79 -18.61 5.75 -6.59
C LYS A 79 -18.22 6.05 -8.02
N VAL A 80 -17.09 6.75 -8.25
CA VAL A 80 -16.59 6.97 -9.61
C VAL A 80 -16.14 5.66 -10.25
N CYS A 81 -15.61 4.70 -9.48
CA CYS A 81 -15.24 3.37 -10.01
C CYS A 81 -16.45 2.60 -10.55
N SER A 82 -17.69 2.89 -10.12
CA SER A 82 -18.88 2.20 -10.65
C SER A 82 -19.24 2.62 -12.08
N LEU A 83 -18.60 3.66 -12.62
CA LEU A 83 -18.76 4.10 -14.02
C LEU A 83 -17.85 3.32 -14.99
N ILE A 84 -16.95 2.47 -14.47
CA ILE A 84 -16.03 1.65 -15.24
C ILE A 84 -16.76 0.39 -15.71
N VAL A 85 -16.64 0.06 -17.00
CA VAL A 85 -17.33 -1.10 -17.60
C VAL A 85 -16.52 -2.38 -17.40
N SER A 86 -15.20 -2.34 -17.56
CA SER A 86 -14.34 -3.52 -17.37
C SER A 86 -14.20 -3.89 -15.89
N ASP A 87 -14.58 -5.12 -15.51
CA ASP A 87 -14.40 -5.63 -14.15
C ASP A 87 -12.93 -5.59 -13.69
N LYS A 88 -12.00 -5.85 -14.62
CA LYS A 88 -10.57 -5.75 -14.35
C LYS A 88 -10.16 -4.31 -13.99
N THR A 89 -10.54 -3.31 -14.80
CA THR A 89 -10.19 -1.91 -14.53
C THR A 89 -10.94 -1.37 -13.31
N LYS A 90 -12.17 -1.82 -13.07
CA LYS A 90 -12.94 -1.51 -11.86
C LYS A 90 -12.28 -2.09 -10.61
N GLY A 91 -11.80 -3.33 -10.68
CA GLY A 91 -11.01 -3.95 -9.61
C GLY A 91 -9.74 -3.19 -9.30
N TYR A 92 -8.99 -2.77 -10.32
CA TYR A 92 -7.83 -1.88 -10.16
C TYR A 92 -8.19 -0.57 -9.45
N CYS A 93 -9.25 0.10 -9.90
CA CYS A 93 -9.74 1.35 -9.33
C CYS A 93 -10.04 1.22 -7.82
N LEU A 94 -10.80 0.19 -7.46
CA LEU A 94 -11.15 -0.08 -6.06
C LEU A 94 -9.93 -0.47 -5.22
N ALA A 95 -8.99 -1.24 -5.76
CA ALA A 95 -7.75 -1.62 -5.06
C ALA A 95 -6.89 -0.40 -4.73
N GLN A 96 -6.73 0.53 -5.67
CA GLN A 96 -6.00 1.79 -5.44
C GLN A 96 -6.64 2.63 -4.33
N LEU A 97 -7.98 2.73 -4.32
CA LEU A 97 -8.69 3.46 -3.26
C LEU A 97 -8.63 2.74 -1.91
N ALA A 98 -8.62 1.40 -1.90
CA ALA A 98 -8.43 0.61 -0.69
C ALA A 98 -7.08 0.92 -0.03
N GLU A 99 -6.02 0.95 -0.84
CA GLU A 99 -4.67 1.26 -0.39
C GLU A 99 -4.55 2.70 0.13
N ILE A 100 -5.06 3.69 -0.62
CA ILE A 100 -4.99 5.12 -0.25
C ILE A 100 -5.73 5.38 1.07
N ASN A 101 -6.90 4.77 1.24
CA ASN A 101 -7.77 5.01 2.40
C ASN A 101 -7.54 4.04 3.55
N ASP A 102 -6.63 3.08 3.40
CA ASP A 102 -6.49 1.95 4.33
C ASP A 102 -7.84 1.27 4.62
N ASN A 103 -8.63 1.07 3.56
CA ASN A 103 -9.99 0.54 3.66
C ASN A 103 -10.09 -0.83 3.01
N ARG A 104 -9.89 -1.87 3.83
CA ARG A 104 -9.99 -3.28 3.41
C ARG A 104 -11.38 -3.68 2.91
N GLU A 105 -12.46 -2.99 3.31
CA GLU A 105 -13.80 -3.31 2.82
C GLU A 105 -13.90 -3.11 1.31
N LEU A 106 -13.12 -2.19 0.73
CA LEU A 106 -13.04 -2.00 -0.72
C LEU A 106 -12.51 -3.24 -1.45
N CYS A 107 -11.53 -3.96 -0.88
CA CYS A 107 -11.04 -5.21 -1.47
C CYS A 107 -12.14 -6.27 -1.57
N SER A 108 -13.12 -6.26 -0.65
CA SER A 108 -14.23 -7.21 -0.68
C SER A 108 -15.22 -6.96 -1.82
N LYS A 109 -15.28 -5.72 -2.33
CA LYS A 109 -16.12 -5.28 -3.46
C LYS A 109 -15.50 -5.61 -4.83
N ILE A 110 -14.27 -6.12 -4.86
CA ILE A 110 -13.58 -6.46 -6.12
C ILE A 110 -14.02 -7.85 -6.59
N GLU A 111 -14.53 -7.92 -7.81
CA GLU A 111 -14.95 -9.16 -8.47
C GLU A 111 -13.78 -9.87 -9.19
N ASP A 112 -12.88 -9.11 -9.82
CA ASP A 112 -11.68 -9.64 -10.47
C ASP A 112 -10.70 -10.23 -9.44
N THR A 113 -10.48 -11.55 -9.50
CA THR A 113 -9.65 -12.28 -8.52
C THR A 113 -8.23 -11.75 -8.43
N TYR A 114 -7.62 -11.37 -9.57
CA TYR A 114 -6.25 -10.87 -9.58
C TYR A 114 -6.13 -9.54 -8.81
N TRP A 115 -7.03 -8.60 -9.07
CA TRP A 115 -7.02 -7.33 -8.34
C TRP A 115 -7.45 -7.48 -6.88
N LYS A 116 -8.33 -8.43 -6.57
CA LYS A 116 -8.71 -8.74 -5.19
C LYS A 116 -7.52 -9.28 -4.39
N ASP A 117 -6.76 -10.19 -4.98
CA ASP A 117 -5.55 -10.74 -4.38
C ASP A 117 -4.49 -9.65 -4.17
N ASN A 118 -4.22 -8.83 -5.19
CA ASN A 118 -3.31 -7.68 -5.08
C ASN A 118 -3.75 -6.70 -3.98
N CYS A 119 -5.05 -6.40 -3.86
CA CYS A 119 -5.57 -5.50 -2.85
C CYS A 119 -5.28 -5.99 -1.42
N ASN A 120 -5.54 -7.28 -1.15
CA ASN A 120 -5.26 -7.87 0.16
C ASN A 120 -3.75 -8.04 0.41
N TYR A 121 -2.97 -8.35 -0.62
CA TYR A 121 -1.52 -8.45 -0.56
C TYR A 121 -0.87 -7.12 -0.15
N GLU A 122 -1.19 -6.02 -0.85
CA GLU A 122 -0.59 -4.71 -0.57
C GLU A 122 -0.99 -4.18 0.81
N LEU A 123 -2.27 -4.30 1.20
CA LEU A 123 -2.70 -3.93 2.55
C LEU A 123 -2.04 -4.82 3.62
N GLY A 124 -1.88 -6.12 3.36
CA GLY A 124 -1.25 -7.04 4.30
C GLY A 124 0.20 -6.64 4.62
N ILE A 125 0.96 -6.27 3.60
CA ILE A 125 2.34 -5.81 3.75
C ILE A 125 2.39 -4.42 4.37
N LYS A 126 1.61 -3.47 3.85
CA LYS A 126 1.58 -2.08 4.31
C LYS A 126 1.26 -2.00 5.81
N ASP A 127 0.29 -2.78 6.26
CA ASP A 127 -0.18 -2.76 7.64
C ASP A 127 0.50 -3.78 8.56
N ASN A 128 1.38 -4.63 8.00
CA ASN A 128 1.95 -5.78 8.69
C ASN A 128 0.89 -6.74 9.27
N LYS A 129 -0.18 -7.00 8.52
CA LYS A 129 -1.35 -7.80 8.94
C LYS A 129 -1.41 -9.14 8.19
N ALA A 130 -0.88 -10.19 8.82
CA ALA A 130 -0.84 -11.54 8.24
C ALA A 130 -2.24 -12.10 7.92
N ASN A 131 -3.27 -11.72 8.67
CA ASN A 131 -4.65 -12.12 8.39
C ASN A 131 -5.18 -11.59 7.06
N TYR A 132 -4.58 -10.54 6.47
CA TYR A 132 -4.92 -10.10 5.12
C TYR A 132 -4.28 -11.01 4.06
N CYS A 133 -3.06 -11.50 4.30
CA CYS A 133 -2.41 -12.49 3.44
C CYS A 133 -3.25 -13.76 3.31
N ALA A 134 -3.94 -14.20 4.37
CA ALA A 134 -4.85 -15.34 4.34
C ALA A 134 -5.98 -15.23 3.29
N LEU A 135 -6.31 -14.01 2.87
CA LEU A 135 -7.36 -13.74 1.89
C LEU A 135 -6.87 -13.78 0.44
N VAL A 136 -5.56 -13.88 0.22
CA VAL A 136 -4.95 -13.97 -1.11
C VAL A 136 -5.12 -15.41 -1.64
N SER A 137 -5.85 -15.57 -2.73
CA SER A 137 -6.17 -16.88 -3.30
C SER A 137 -4.97 -17.53 -3.98
N ASN A 138 -4.17 -16.75 -4.72
CA ASN A 138 -2.93 -17.19 -5.34
C ASN A 138 -1.91 -17.61 -4.27
N SER A 139 -1.52 -18.88 -4.26
CA SER A 139 -0.64 -19.42 -3.21
C SER A 139 0.77 -18.84 -3.23
N ILE A 140 1.33 -18.54 -4.40
CA ILE A 140 2.68 -17.96 -4.52
C ILE A 140 2.68 -16.55 -3.93
N GLN A 141 1.69 -15.73 -4.31
CA GLN A 141 1.55 -14.37 -3.80
C GLN A 141 1.20 -14.33 -2.31
N ARG A 142 0.36 -15.27 -1.84
CA ARG A 142 0.04 -15.43 -0.41
C ARG A 142 1.28 -15.74 0.42
N ASP A 143 2.09 -16.70 -0.04
CA ASP A 143 3.33 -17.06 0.62
C ASP A 143 4.30 -15.87 0.67
N GLU A 144 4.41 -15.10 -0.41
CA GLU A 144 5.22 -13.87 -0.43
C GLU A 144 4.71 -12.83 0.59
N CYS A 145 3.39 -12.63 0.66
CA CYS A 145 2.76 -11.73 1.64
C CYS A 145 3.13 -12.12 3.08
N TYR A 146 2.91 -13.39 3.44
CA TYR A 146 3.27 -13.87 4.78
C TYR A 146 4.74 -13.68 5.09
N GLY A 147 5.63 -13.92 4.11
CA GLY A 147 7.07 -13.84 4.33
C GLY A 147 7.51 -12.41 4.60
N ARG A 148 6.98 -11.45 3.83
CA ARG A 148 7.23 -10.02 4.02
C ARG A 148 6.70 -9.54 5.37
N VAL A 149 5.48 -9.95 5.75
CA VAL A 149 4.91 -9.59 7.06
C VAL A 149 5.72 -10.19 8.22
N ALA A 150 6.09 -11.47 8.14
CA ALA A 150 6.88 -12.16 9.17
C ALA A 150 8.23 -11.47 9.39
N ILE A 151 8.93 -11.12 8.31
CA ILE A 151 10.25 -10.46 8.38
C ILE A 151 10.12 -9.03 8.90
N ALA A 152 9.12 -8.26 8.43
CA ALA A 152 8.93 -6.88 8.84
C ALA A 152 8.54 -6.75 10.33
N THR A 153 7.85 -7.74 10.87
CA THR A 153 7.40 -7.77 12.28
C THR A 153 8.31 -8.57 13.19
N ASN A 154 9.23 -9.36 12.63
CA ASN A 154 9.94 -10.44 13.32
C ASN A 154 9.01 -11.44 14.03
N ASP A 155 7.76 -11.59 13.57
CA ASP A 155 6.81 -12.54 14.12
C ASP A 155 7.01 -13.94 13.53
N LYS A 156 7.71 -14.79 14.29
CA LYS A 156 7.97 -16.19 13.91
C LYS A 156 6.70 -17.03 13.77
N VAL A 157 5.59 -16.66 14.43
CA VAL A 157 4.32 -17.40 14.31
C VAL A 157 3.80 -17.36 12.87
N VAL A 158 4.07 -16.26 12.15
CA VAL A 158 3.70 -16.13 10.74
C VAL A 158 4.50 -17.11 9.86
N CYS A 159 5.70 -17.53 10.27
CA CYS A 159 6.46 -18.54 9.54
C CYS A 159 5.80 -19.93 9.55
N GLU A 160 4.85 -20.20 10.46
CA GLU A 160 4.13 -21.49 10.53
C GLU A 160 3.12 -21.67 9.39
N TYR A 161 2.85 -20.63 8.58
CA TYR A 161 2.02 -20.75 7.37
C TYR A 161 2.76 -21.38 6.18
N PHE A 162 4.06 -21.65 6.30
CA PHE A 162 4.89 -22.22 5.24
C PHE A 162 5.12 -23.72 5.38
N THR A 163 5.44 -24.37 4.25
CA THR A 163 6.06 -25.70 4.26
C THR A 163 7.52 -25.63 4.70
N ASP A 164 8.09 -26.76 5.13
CA ASP A 164 9.38 -26.87 5.82
C ASP A 164 10.50 -25.98 5.28
N SER A 165 10.78 -26.00 3.96
CA SER A 165 11.90 -25.24 3.40
C SER A 165 11.69 -23.73 3.43
N LYS A 166 10.46 -23.27 3.17
CA LYS A 166 10.09 -21.85 3.23
C LYS A 166 9.99 -21.36 4.67
N ARG A 167 9.49 -22.22 5.58
CA ARG A 167 9.45 -21.97 7.03
C ARG A 167 10.86 -21.74 7.58
N ASP A 168 11.80 -22.64 7.27
CA ASP A 168 13.19 -22.51 7.69
C ASP A 168 13.85 -21.23 7.15
N PHE A 169 13.57 -20.85 5.89
CA PHE A 169 14.07 -19.60 5.33
C PHE A 169 13.52 -18.37 6.08
N CYS A 170 12.22 -18.36 6.37
CA CYS A 170 11.55 -17.31 7.14
C CYS A 170 12.17 -17.16 8.54
N LEU A 171 12.28 -18.26 9.29
CA LEU A 171 12.88 -18.27 10.63
C LEU A 171 14.36 -17.87 10.61
N LEU A 172 15.12 -18.27 9.58
CA LEU A 172 16.51 -17.86 9.41
C LEU A 172 16.61 -16.33 9.26
N GLN A 173 15.76 -15.69 8.45
CA GLN A 173 15.79 -14.22 8.31
C GLN A 173 15.47 -13.53 9.64
N ILE A 174 14.47 -14.02 10.38
CA ILE A 174 14.11 -13.46 11.69
C ILE A 174 15.25 -13.64 12.71
N ALA A 175 15.87 -14.82 12.76
CA ALA A 175 17.02 -15.08 13.65
C ALA A 175 18.18 -14.11 13.38
N LEU A 176 18.43 -13.78 12.11
CA LEU A 176 19.49 -12.84 11.73
C LEU A 176 19.10 -11.40 12.06
N ASN A 177 17.86 -10.99 11.79
CA ASN A 177 17.39 -9.63 12.09
C ASN A 177 17.37 -9.32 13.59
N LEU A 178 17.03 -10.32 14.42
CA LEU A 178 16.99 -10.20 15.88
C LEU A 178 18.30 -10.59 16.56
N GLU A 179 19.28 -11.08 15.80
CA GLU A 179 20.51 -11.69 16.34
C GLU A 179 20.23 -12.80 17.37
N ASP A 180 19.11 -13.53 17.21
CA ASP A 180 18.63 -14.54 18.15
C ASP A 180 19.05 -15.97 17.76
N VAL A 181 20.05 -16.48 18.45
CA VAL A 181 20.54 -17.85 18.27
C VAL A 181 19.53 -18.93 18.71
N GLN A 182 18.54 -18.60 19.55
CA GLN A 182 17.53 -19.56 19.97
C GLN A 182 16.58 -19.88 18.82
N THR A 183 16.19 -18.89 18.02
CA THR A 183 15.41 -19.10 16.79
C THR A 183 16.14 -20.04 15.81
N CYS A 184 17.47 -20.02 15.74
CA CYS A 184 18.23 -20.99 14.94
C CYS A 184 18.00 -22.45 15.36
N GLN A 185 17.53 -22.74 16.57
CA GLN A 185 17.26 -24.12 17.02
C GLN A 185 15.97 -24.69 16.42
N GLU A 186 15.04 -23.81 16.02
CA GLU A 186 13.73 -24.16 15.48
C GLU A 186 13.77 -24.56 13.99
N LEU A 187 14.93 -24.40 13.33
CA LEU A 187 15.11 -24.81 11.93
C LEU A 187 15.19 -26.34 11.82
N SER A 188 14.52 -26.89 10.81
CA SER A 188 14.34 -28.33 10.65
C SER A 188 15.66 -29.07 10.35
N LYS A 189 16.52 -28.50 9.51
CA LYS A 189 17.73 -29.17 9.02
C LYS A 189 18.94 -28.85 9.90
N PRO A 190 19.68 -29.86 10.43
CA PRO A 190 20.88 -29.65 11.23
C PRO A 190 21.92 -28.71 10.59
N MET A 191 22.19 -28.88 9.30
CA MET A 191 23.13 -28.02 8.57
C MET A 191 22.66 -26.56 8.52
N THR A 192 21.36 -26.32 8.30
CA THR A 192 20.79 -24.96 8.29
C THR A 192 20.90 -24.32 9.67
N ARG A 193 20.68 -25.08 10.76
CA ARG A 193 20.88 -24.60 12.14
C ARG A 193 22.31 -24.13 12.39
N ASP A 194 23.28 -24.91 11.96
CA ASP A 194 24.70 -24.61 12.10
C ASP A 194 25.12 -23.38 11.29
N VAL A 195 24.63 -23.25 10.05
CA VAL A 195 24.84 -22.06 9.22
C VAL A 195 24.20 -20.81 9.84
N CYS A 196 22.99 -20.94 10.40
CA CYS A 196 22.31 -19.86 11.12
C CYS A 196 23.15 -19.38 12.32
N ARG A 197 23.55 -20.31 13.20
CA ARG A 197 24.40 -20.02 14.37
C ARG A 197 25.70 -19.35 13.99
N LYS A 198 26.38 -19.82 12.92
CA LYS A 198 27.59 -19.17 12.40
C LYS A 198 27.34 -17.71 12.06
N ARG A 199 26.27 -17.43 11.31
CA ARG A 199 25.96 -16.05 10.89
C ARG A 199 25.63 -15.15 12.07
N VAL A 200 24.78 -15.62 13.01
CA VAL A 200 24.49 -14.86 14.24
C VAL A 200 25.77 -14.58 15.03
N ALA A 201 26.67 -15.57 15.17
CA ALA A 201 27.96 -15.38 15.83
C ALA A 201 28.83 -14.30 15.17
N ILE A 202 28.85 -14.25 13.83
CA ILE A 202 29.60 -13.25 13.06
C ILE A 202 29.02 -11.84 13.25
N GLU A 203 27.71 -11.69 13.10
CA GLU A 203 27.05 -10.38 13.24
C GLU A 203 27.19 -9.82 14.67
N THR A 204 26.96 -10.65 15.68
CA THR A 204 27.08 -10.27 17.11
C THR A 204 28.51 -10.19 17.63
N LYS A 205 29.48 -10.71 16.87
CA LYS A 205 30.86 -10.96 17.30
C LYS A 205 30.98 -11.85 18.55
N ASP A 206 29.98 -12.69 18.82
CA ASP A 206 29.99 -13.62 19.95
C ASP A 206 30.60 -14.96 19.56
N ARG A 207 31.91 -15.08 19.82
CA ARG A 207 32.70 -16.28 19.57
C ARG A 207 32.19 -17.52 20.32
N SER A 208 31.48 -17.33 21.44
CA SER A 208 30.95 -18.44 22.21
C SER A 208 29.88 -19.23 21.44
N LEU A 209 29.13 -18.56 20.56
CA LEU A 209 28.09 -19.17 19.72
C LEU A 209 28.65 -20.17 18.71
N CYS A 210 29.91 -20.03 18.29
CA CYS A 210 30.58 -21.00 17.42
C CYS A 210 30.67 -22.40 18.08
N ASN A 211 30.71 -22.48 19.43
CA ASN A 211 30.73 -23.77 20.13
C ASN A 211 29.42 -24.55 19.98
N LEU A 212 28.32 -23.88 19.64
CA LEU A 212 27.02 -24.52 19.42
C LEU A 212 26.92 -25.22 18.06
N ILE A 213 27.91 -25.05 17.19
CA ILE A 213 27.91 -25.61 15.83
C ILE A 213 28.39 -27.07 15.87
N GLY A 214 27.54 -27.97 15.39
CA GLY A 214 27.79 -29.42 15.39
C GLY A 214 28.75 -29.86 14.28
N PHE A 215 28.59 -29.30 13.08
CA PHE A 215 29.38 -29.64 11.91
C PHE A 215 30.75 -28.94 11.92
N THR A 216 31.82 -29.72 12.11
CA THR A 216 33.19 -29.21 12.31
C THR A 216 33.65 -28.18 11.27
N PRO A 217 33.48 -28.40 9.94
CA PRO A 217 33.91 -27.42 8.96
C PRO A 217 33.25 -26.05 9.12
N VAL A 218 31.94 -26.01 9.41
CA VAL A 218 31.20 -24.75 9.63
C VAL A 218 31.62 -24.10 10.95
N ARG A 219 31.93 -24.89 11.98
CA ARG A 219 32.43 -24.40 13.27
C ARG A 219 33.81 -23.76 13.16
N GLU A 220 34.74 -24.41 12.47
CA GLU A 220 36.09 -23.87 12.24
C GLU A 220 36.04 -22.58 11.42
N GLU A 221 35.17 -22.54 10.41
CA GLU A 221 34.91 -21.33 9.64
C GLU A 221 34.34 -20.21 10.51
N CYS A 222 33.40 -20.52 11.42
CA CYS A 222 32.87 -19.56 12.40
C CYS A 222 34.00 -18.90 13.21
N PHE A 223 34.88 -19.68 13.84
CA PHE A 223 35.99 -19.15 14.63
C PHE A 223 37.01 -18.31 13.86
N ARG A 224 37.03 -18.44 12.52
CA ARG A 224 37.91 -17.63 11.66
C ARG A 224 37.33 -16.25 11.38
N PHE A 225 36.00 -16.12 11.33
CA PHE A 225 35.32 -14.89 10.92
C PHE A 225 34.68 -14.09 12.06
N VAL A 226 34.61 -14.67 13.26
CA VAL A 226 34.20 -13.99 14.51
C VAL A 226 35.41 -13.44 15.25
#